data_AF-A0A965QQ34-F1
#
_entry.id   AF-A0A965QQ34-F1
#
_cell.length_a   1.000
_cell.length_b   1.000
_cell.length_c   1.000
_cell.angle_alpha   90.00
_cell.angle_beta   90.00
_cell.angle_gamma   90.00
#
_symmetry.space_group_name_H-M   'P 1'
#
loop_
_entity.id
_entity.type
_entity.pdbx_description
1 polymer ?
#
loop_
_entity_poly.entity_id
_entity_poly.type
_entity_poly.pdbx_seq_one_letter_code
_entity_poly.pdbx_strand_id
1 'polypeptide(L)'
;LLVPKAGTYTFFLASDDGSRLYVDDRLVIDNDRRQGMTEKNGGVELSAGAHPFVVSYFNAAGGEGLEVSWSGPDLPRQKIAPDRLAVSGGMDTIHDVAVRSLAAIPGHEAEKFADLAALVKADRHRAAAIAALAAIPAPHWAAKEVPELADNIVGYLSSMPAAFRTSGPALEAVAFTKALAATLPADRAKAIAERLENLDVRVIAIGTVVERMIYDKESLAVQAGKPVEFRFSNTDNMPHNFVIVRPGALEEIGLAAEATARDADAKDRHYVPRSDKVLVASRLLEPGQTQTLSFEVPREPGIYPYVCTYPGHWRRMFGALYVVEDLDGYQANPERYLADHPLQLKDELLASVGRNTEWLYDDLISSLKPLPPGRSFEVGRRLFTAANCAGCHKLGSEGRELGPNLAGLEPQKHTAEHILKSLCEPSQEIAEKYQSHVFVLDSGKVVTGMIVEETPVEVKVMIDPLARCEPAVVRKDEVDEQTKSPVSIMPKGLLNKLSREEILDLMAYLLARGDAKHTLFDASKTGTP
;
A
#
# COMPACT_ATOMS: atom_id res chain seq x y z
N LEU A 1 29.49 -8.17 -1.49
CA LEU A 1 30.29 -7.16 -2.23
C LEU A 1 29.35 -6.22 -2.97
N LEU A 2 29.49 -4.90 -2.79
CA LEU A 2 28.70 -3.88 -3.49
C LEU A 2 29.46 -3.36 -4.72
N VAL A 3 28.98 -3.70 -5.90
CA VAL A 3 29.54 -3.35 -7.20
C VAL A 3 28.95 -2.01 -7.68
N PRO A 4 29.78 -0.97 -7.92
CA PRO A 4 29.28 0.38 -8.24
C PRO A 4 28.72 0.51 -9.66
N LYS A 5 29.22 -0.27 -10.62
CA LYS A 5 28.86 -0.17 -12.04
C LYS A 5 28.92 -1.55 -12.66
N ALA A 6 27.98 -1.87 -13.55
CA ALA A 6 28.00 -3.15 -14.25
C ALA A 6 29.21 -3.25 -15.20
N GLY A 7 29.78 -4.44 -15.31
CA GLY A 7 30.83 -4.78 -16.28
C GLY A 7 31.82 -5.82 -15.76
N THR A 8 32.93 -5.97 -16.47
CA THR A 8 33.97 -6.95 -16.15
C THR A 8 34.83 -6.49 -14.97
N TYR A 9 34.83 -7.26 -13.89
CA TYR A 9 35.75 -7.07 -12.76
C TYR A 9 36.84 -8.13 -12.78
N THR A 10 38.07 -7.74 -12.44
CA THR A 10 39.18 -8.66 -12.20
C THR A 10 39.55 -8.60 -10.73
N PHE A 11 39.50 -9.76 -10.06
CA PHE A 11 39.96 -9.92 -8.69
C PHE A 11 41.39 -10.44 -8.68
N PHE A 12 42.13 -10.08 -7.64
CA PHE A 12 43.50 -10.52 -7.37
C PHE A 12 43.53 -11.03 -5.94
N LEU A 13 43.97 -12.28 -5.77
CA LEU A 13 44.00 -13.01 -4.52
C LEU A 13 45.42 -13.52 -4.31
N ALA A 14 46.11 -12.95 -3.33
CA ALA A 14 47.42 -13.40 -2.90
C ALA A 14 47.31 -14.12 -1.56
N SER A 15 47.88 -15.31 -1.46
CA SER A 15 47.91 -16.07 -0.21
C SER A 15 49.22 -16.83 -0.02
N ASP A 16 49.66 -16.92 1.23
CA ASP A 16 50.58 -17.96 1.69
C ASP A 16 49.74 -19.22 1.94
N ASP A 17 50.13 -20.35 1.36
CA ASP A 17 49.29 -21.53 1.15
C ASP A 17 47.99 -21.25 0.37
N GLY A 18 46.87 -21.87 0.77
CA GLY A 18 45.72 -22.06 -0.09
C GLY A 18 44.64 -21.02 0.11
N SER A 19 44.11 -20.49 -0.99
CA SER A 19 42.93 -19.65 -0.96
C SER A 19 42.03 -19.84 -2.18
N ARG A 20 40.74 -19.53 -2.03
CA ARG A 20 39.78 -19.50 -3.14
C ARG A 20 38.88 -18.28 -3.00
N LEU A 21 38.46 -17.70 -4.12
CA LEU A 21 37.54 -16.57 -4.16
C LEU A 21 36.33 -16.93 -5.02
N TYR A 22 35.15 -16.72 -4.46
CA TYR A 22 33.85 -16.93 -5.07
C TYR A 22 33.08 -15.62 -5.17
N VAL A 23 32.40 -15.40 -6.29
CA VAL A 23 31.44 -14.32 -6.49
C VAL A 23 30.17 -14.92 -7.08
N ASP A 24 29.00 -14.60 -6.52
CA ASP A 24 27.71 -15.22 -6.89
C ASP A 24 27.76 -16.75 -6.88
N ASP A 25 28.38 -17.32 -5.84
CA ASP A 25 28.62 -18.76 -5.65
C ASP A 25 29.47 -19.44 -6.75
N ARG A 26 29.97 -18.66 -7.71
CA ARG A 26 30.88 -19.12 -8.76
C ARG A 26 32.33 -18.95 -8.31
N LEU A 27 33.12 -20.00 -8.42
CA LEU A 27 34.57 -19.96 -8.20
C LEU A 27 35.24 -19.08 -9.27
N VAL A 28 35.80 -17.94 -8.85
CA VAL A 28 36.49 -16.97 -9.72
C VAL A 28 38.01 -17.18 -9.66
N ILE A 29 38.56 -17.48 -8.49
CA ILE A 29 39.99 -17.76 -8.31
C ILE A 29 40.17 -19.02 -7.49
N ASP A 30 40.92 -19.97 -8.02
CA ASP A 30 41.42 -21.14 -7.28
C ASP A 30 42.93 -21.03 -7.09
N ASN A 31 43.33 -20.62 -5.89
CA ASN A 31 44.72 -20.54 -5.43
C ASN A 31 45.00 -21.57 -4.32
N ASP A 32 44.28 -22.70 -4.32
CA ASP A 32 44.28 -23.66 -3.21
C ASP A 32 45.44 -24.64 -3.30
N ARG A 33 46.63 -24.22 -2.88
CA ARG A 33 47.85 -25.06 -2.86
C ARG A 33 48.71 -24.71 -1.66
N ARG A 34 49.51 -25.67 -1.18
CA ARG A 34 50.61 -25.37 -0.26
C ARG A 34 51.74 -24.68 -1.02
N GLN A 35 52.04 -23.43 -0.71
CA GLN A 35 52.92 -22.55 -1.48
C GLN A 35 53.31 -21.32 -0.66
N GLY A 36 54.39 -20.62 -1.03
CA GLY A 36 54.67 -19.29 -0.47
C GLY A 36 53.64 -18.24 -0.95
N MET A 37 53.66 -17.04 -0.37
CA MET A 37 52.80 -15.91 -0.77
C MET A 37 52.75 -15.72 -2.30
N THR A 38 51.66 -16.16 -2.93
CA THR A 38 51.51 -16.20 -4.38
C THR A 38 50.17 -15.61 -4.78
N GLU A 39 50.19 -14.72 -5.78
CA GLU A 39 48.98 -14.09 -6.34
C GLU A 39 48.43 -14.85 -7.53
N LYS A 40 47.10 -15.02 -7.55
CA LYS A 40 46.32 -15.34 -8.74
C LYS A 40 45.26 -14.29 -9.00
N ASN A 41 44.79 -14.21 -10.23
CA ASN A 41 43.70 -13.33 -10.62
C ASN A 41 42.63 -14.08 -11.42
N GLY A 42 41.43 -13.51 -11.45
CA GLY A 42 40.28 -14.08 -12.15
C GLY A 42 39.26 -12.99 -12.49
N GLY A 43 38.68 -13.09 -13.69
CA GLY A 43 37.69 -12.16 -14.22
C GLY A 43 36.26 -12.67 -14.09
N VAL A 44 35.31 -11.80 -13.77
CA VAL A 44 33.87 -12.10 -13.72
C VAL A 44 33.06 -10.89 -14.18
N GLU A 45 31.98 -11.14 -14.93
CA GLU A 45 30.98 -10.11 -15.27
C GLU A 45 30.03 -9.92 -14.09
N LEU A 46 29.86 -8.68 -13.62
CA LEU A 46 28.97 -8.35 -12.51
C LEU A 46 27.98 -7.26 -12.91
N SER A 47 26.75 -7.36 -12.43
CA SER A 47 25.80 -6.25 -12.44
C SER A 47 26.20 -5.17 -11.43
N ALA A 48 25.65 -3.96 -11.57
CA ALA A 48 25.70 -3.00 -10.47
C ALA A 48 24.80 -3.51 -9.33
N GLY A 49 25.26 -3.40 -8.08
CA GLY A 49 24.50 -3.85 -6.90
C GLY A 49 25.26 -4.86 -6.03
N ALA A 50 24.51 -5.56 -5.17
CA ALA A 50 25.09 -6.47 -4.19
C ALA A 50 25.27 -7.88 -4.77
N HIS A 51 26.45 -8.44 -4.57
CA HIS A 51 26.86 -9.78 -5.00
C HIS A 51 27.41 -10.59 -3.81
N PRO A 52 26.94 -11.84 -3.59
CA PRO A 52 27.63 -12.78 -2.71
C PRO A 52 29.12 -12.85 -3.01
N PHE A 53 29.94 -12.77 -1.96
CA PHE A 53 31.39 -12.71 -2.08
C PHE A 53 32.01 -13.51 -0.94
N VAL A 54 32.77 -14.54 -1.27
CA VAL A 54 33.37 -15.47 -0.30
C VAL A 54 34.84 -15.65 -0.62
N VAL A 55 35.69 -15.53 0.39
CA VAL A 55 37.10 -15.91 0.30
C VAL A 55 37.37 -16.97 1.36
N SER A 56 37.82 -18.15 0.94
CA SER A 56 38.34 -19.18 1.83
C SER A 56 39.86 -19.13 1.83
N TYR A 57 40.48 -19.29 3.01
CA TYR A 57 41.93 -19.26 3.19
C TYR A 57 42.35 -20.30 4.22
N PHE A 58 43.49 -20.93 4.00
CA PHE A 58 44.18 -21.73 5.01
C PHE A 58 45.68 -21.46 4.97
N ASN A 59 46.31 -21.56 6.14
CA ASN A 59 47.76 -21.64 6.30
C ASN A 59 48.12 -22.92 7.04
N ALA A 60 49.09 -23.68 6.55
CA ALA A 60 49.50 -24.92 7.19
C ALA A 60 50.65 -24.72 8.18
N ALA A 61 51.70 -23.94 7.83
CA ALA A 61 52.85 -23.65 8.68
C ALA A 61 53.78 -22.61 8.04
N GLY A 62 54.54 -21.85 8.85
CA GLY A 62 55.54 -20.89 8.36
C GLY A 62 55.03 -19.45 8.40
N GLY A 63 55.28 -18.68 7.33
CA GLY A 63 54.69 -17.35 7.15
C GLY A 63 53.16 -17.42 7.00
N GLU A 64 52.50 -16.28 7.06
CA GLU A 64 51.06 -16.19 6.77
C GLU A 64 50.74 -14.88 6.03
N GLY A 65 49.75 -14.93 5.15
CA GLY A 65 49.34 -13.76 4.39
C GLY A 65 48.11 -14.04 3.53
N LEU A 66 47.20 -13.08 3.50
CA LEU A 66 46.04 -13.05 2.61
C LEU A 66 45.80 -11.61 2.17
N GLU A 67 45.87 -11.35 0.87
CA GLU A 67 45.52 -10.06 0.29
C GLU A 67 44.52 -10.22 -0.85
N VAL A 68 43.51 -9.35 -0.84
CA VAL A 68 42.48 -9.30 -1.87
C VAL A 68 42.39 -7.89 -2.43
N SER A 69 42.50 -7.78 -3.75
CA SER A 69 42.29 -6.52 -4.48
C SER A 69 41.44 -6.77 -5.72
N TRP A 70 40.93 -5.70 -6.31
CA TRP A 70 40.07 -5.75 -7.49
C TRP A 70 40.29 -4.54 -8.39
N SER A 71 39.97 -4.70 -9.68
CA SER A 71 39.86 -3.64 -10.67
C SER A 71 38.61 -3.86 -11.51
N GLY A 72 38.08 -2.81 -12.14
CA GLY A 72 36.88 -2.89 -12.97
C GLY A 72 36.64 -1.62 -13.78
N PRO A 73 35.44 -1.44 -14.35
CA PRO A 73 35.11 -0.25 -15.14
C PRO A 73 35.31 1.02 -14.31
N ASP A 74 36.15 1.93 -14.80
CA ASP A 74 36.51 3.19 -14.13
C ASP A 74 37.12 3.02 -12.72
N LEU A 75 37.57 1.81 -12.38
CA LEU A 75 38.11 1.46 -11.07
C LEU A 75 39.54 0.90 -11.21
N PRO A 76 40.59 1.69 -10.90
CA PRO A 76 41.95 1.18 -10.89
C PRO A 76 42.12 0.10 -9.81
N ARG A 77 43.11 -0.78 -9.99
CA ARG A 77 43.41 -1.86 -9.04
C ARG A 77 43.63 -1.28 -7.65
N GLN A 78 42.84 -1.74 -6.69
CA GLN A 78 42.88 -1.30 -5.29
C GLN A 78 42.41 -2.41 -4.36
N LYS A 79 42.70 -2.29 -3.06
CA LYS A 79 42.09 -3.17 -2.04
C LYS A 79 40.57 -2.95 -2.03
N ILE A 80 39.81 -4.01 -1.78
CA ILE A 80 38.35 -3.86 -1.63
C ILE A 80 38.09 -3.08 -0.35
N ALA A 81 37.48 -1.91 -0.46
CA ALA A 81 37.19 -1.07 0.69
C ALA A 81 36.14 -1.75 1.60
N PRO A 82 36.30 -1.71 2.94
CA PRO A 82 35.39 -2.42 3.85
C PRO A 82 33.92 -2.01 3.75
N ASP A 83 33.64 -0.77 3.37
CA ASP A 83 32.29 -0.25 3.12
C ASP A 83 31.63 -0.86 1.86
N ARG A 84 32.40 -1.55 1.01
CA ARG A 84 31.90 -2.37 -0.11
C ARG A 84 31.54 -3.80 0.32
N LEU A 85 31.77 -4.17 1.57
CA LEU A 85 31.49 -5.50 2.11
C LEU A 85 30.39 -5.43 3.18
N ALA A 86 29.30 -6.15 2.94
CA ALA A 86 28.19 -6.33 3.87
C ALA A 86 28.08 -7.81 4.24
N VAL A 87 27.62 -8.10 5.46
CA VAL A 87 27.40 -9.48 5.93
C VAL A 87 26.10 -10.02 5.31
N SER A 88 26.05 -11.32 4.97
CA SER A 88 24.88 -11.93 4.35
C SER A 88 23.62 -11.74 5.20
N GLY A 89 22.54 -11.24 4.60
CA GLY A 89 21.23 -11.10 5.25
C GLY A 89 20.93 -9.73 5.87
N GLY A 90 21.78 -8.71 5.69
CA GLY A 90 21.52 -7.35 6.17
C GLY A 90 22.22 -6.24 5.37
N MET A 91 21.89 -4.98 5.66
CA MET A 91 22.58 -3.79 5.14
C MET A 91 23.78 -3.36 6.02
N ASP A 92 24.02 -4.05 7.13
CA ASP A 92 25.10 -3.72 8.07
C ASP A 92 26.49 -4.01 7.45
N THR A 93 27.39 -3.03 7.56
CA THR A 93 28.80 -3.19 7.17
C THR A 93 29.57 -3.98 8.24
N ILE A 94 30.76 -4.45 7.91
CA ILE A 94 31.68 -5.07 8.90
C ILE A 94 31.96 -4.13 10.08
N HIS A 95 32.02 -2.80 9.82
CA HIS A 95 32.20 -1.81 10.87
C HIS A 95 30.98 -1.73 11.81
N ASP A 96 29.77 -1.80 11.27
CA ASP A 96 28.55 -1.80 12.08
C ASP A 96 28.50 -3.02 13.02
N VAL A 97 28.89 -4.19 12.50
CA VAL A 97 28.99 -5.41 13.31
C VAL A 97 30.07 -5.29 14.40
N ALA A 98 31.24 -4.74 14.06
CA ALA A 98 32.31 -4.50 15.03
C ALA A 98 31.87 -3.54 16.14
N VAL A 99 31.18 -2.44 15.79
CA VAL A 99 30.65 -1.46 16.74
C VAL A 99 29.63 -2.11 17.68
N ARG A 100 28.68 -2.90 17.17
CA ARG A 100 27.71 -3.64 18.01
C ARG A 100 28.39 -4.63 18.96
N SER A 101 29.48 -5.28 18.51
CA SER A 101 30.21 -6.27 19.31
C SER A 101 30.94 -5.67 20.51
N LEU A 102 31.29 -4.37 20.48
CA LEU A 102 31.98 -3.71 21.59
C LEU A 102 31.20 -3.79 22.91
N ALA A 103 29.86 -3.72 22.84
CA ALA A 103 29.01 -3.80 24.01
C ALA A 103 29.06 -5.19 24.70
N ALA A 104 29.36 -6.25 23.95
CA ALA A 104 29.43 -7.62 24.45
C ALA A 104 30.77 -7.98 25.13
N ILE A 105 31.81 -7.16 24.93
CA ILE A 105 33.12 -7.37 25.56
C ILE A 105 33.07 -6.85 27.00
N PRO A 106 33.33 -7.66 28.05
CA PRO A 106 33.27 -7.20 29.44
C PRO A 106 34.35 -6.15 29.80
N GLY A 107 34.03 -5.22 30.71
CA GLY A 107 34.95 -4.21 31.24
C GLY A 107 34.92 -2.89 30.47
N HIS A 108 35.40 -1.82 31.11
CA HIS A 108 35.51 -0.46 30.56
C HIS A 108 34.18 0.12 30.04
N GLU A 109 33.08 -0.18 30.73
CA GLU A 109 31.73 0.18 30.27
C GLU A 109 31.54 1.70 30.13
N ALA A 110 32.08 2.50 31.04
CA ALA A 110 31.98 3.95 31.00
C ALA A 110 32.80 4.56 29.84
N GLU A 111 33.99 4.03 29.57
CA GLU A 111 34.83 4.43 28.44
C GLU A 111 34.20 4.04 27.11
N LYS A 112 33.73 2.78 26.98
CA LYS A 112 32.99 2.32 25.80
C LYS A 112 31.76 3.19 25.53
N PHE A 113 31.01 3.56 26.57
CA PHE A 113 29.87 4.44 26.43
C PHE A 113 30.29 5.81 25.87
N ALA A 114 31.36 6.42 26.38
CA ALA A 114 31.84 7.71 25.89
C ALA A 114 32.32 7.63 24.42
N ASP A 115 33.04 6.58 24.05
CA ASP A 115 33.55 6.38 22.68
C ASP A 115 32.41 6.15 21.68
N LEU A 116 31.43 5.31 22.03
CA LEU A 116 30.25 5.07 21.21
C LEU A 116 29.38 6.35 21.10
N ALA A 117 29.25 7.13 22.16
CA ALA A 117 28.56 8.43 22.13
C ALA A 117 29.26 9.41 21.17
N ALA A 118 30.60 9.40 21.11
CA ALA A 118 31.35 10.20 20.15
C ALA A 118 31.10 9.75 18.69
N LEU A 119 30.93 8.45 18.43
CA LEU A 119 30.54 7.96 17.09
C LEU A 119 29.16 8.46 16.66
N VAL A 120 28.18 8.43 17.58
CA VAL A 120 26.82 8.97 17.33
C VAL A 120 26.88 10.46 16.99
N LYS A 121 27.61 11.25 17.79
CA LYS A 121 27.81 12.68 17.59
C LYS A 121 28.51 13.01 16.26
N ALA A 122 29.45 12.16 15.84
CA ALA A 122 30.19 12.30 14.58
C ALA A 122 29.46 11.78 13.33
N ASP A 123 28.23 11.28 13.47
CA ASP A 123 27.44 10.66 12.38
C ASP A 123 28.12 9.46 11.71
N ARG A 124 28.85 8.65 12.49
CA ARG A 124 29.54 7.45 12.00
C ARG A 124 28.91 6.21 12.59
N HIS A 125 28.46 5.28 11.74
CA HIS A 125 27.84 4.01 12.17
C HIS A 125 26.73 4.22 13.20
N ARG A 126 25.95 5.30 13.05
CA ARG A 126 25.10 5.85 14.11
C ARG A 126 24.09 4.84 14.65
N ALA A 127 23.41 4.10 13.77
CA ALA A 127 22.45 3.06 14.18
C ALA A 127 23.11 1.94 15.00
N ALA A 128 24.27 1.44 14.55
CA ALA A 128 25.03 0.41 15.26
C ALA A 128 25.57 0.92 16.61
N ALA A 129 26.05 2.16 16.66
CA ALA A 129 26.54 2.79 17.88
C ALA A 129 25.41 3.01 18.91
N ILE A 130 24.23 3.44 18.47
CA ILE A 130 23.03 3.57 19.33
C ILE A 130 22.63 2.20 19.89
N ALA A 131 22.60 1.16 19.05
CA ALA A 131 22.28 -0.20 19.51
C ALA A 131 23.32 -0.72 20.52
N ALA A 132 24.61 -0.46 20.29
CA ALA A 132 25.68 -0.81 21.21
C ALA A 132 25.55 -0.06 22.56
N LEU A 133 25.25 1.24 22.52
CA LEU A 133 25.01 2.06 23.71
C LEU A 133 23.82 1.55 24.52
N ALA A 134 22.72 1.18 23.85
CA ALA A 134 21.52 0.67 24.49
C ALA A 134 21.74 -0.67 25.20
N ALA A 135 22.74 -1.45 24.79
CA ALA A 135 23.12 -2.71 25.45
C ALA A 135 23.97 -2.52 26.72
N ILE A 136 24.57 -1.33 26.93
CA ILE A 136 25.31 -1.03 28.16
C ILE A 136 24.31 -0.70 29.27
N PRO A 137 24.38 -1.32 30.47
CA PRO A 137 23.44 -1.03 31.56
C PRO A 137 23.56 0.41 32.09
N ALA A 138 22.43 1.03 32.44
CA ALA A 138 22.35 2.43 32.86
C ALA A 138 23.31 2.86 33.98
N PRO A 139 23.59 2.04 35.03
CA PRO A 139 24.57 2.39 36.06
C PRO A 139 26.00 2.62 35.54
N HIS A 140 26.31 2.12 34.35
CA HIS A 140 27.63 2.25 33.73
C HIS A 140 27.70 3.35 32.66
N TRP A 141 26.60 4.07 32.40
CA TRP A 141 26.62 5.18 31.45
C TRP A 141 27.50 6.32 31.96
N ALA A 142 28.28 6.91 31.05
CA ALA A 142 29.06 8.10 31.37
C ALA A 142 28.11 9.29 31.54
N ALA A 143 27.71 9.59 32.78
CA ALA A 143 26.66 10.58 33.11
C ALA A 143 26.88 11.97 32.46
N LYS A 144 28.13 12.39 32.26
CA LYS A 144 28.47 13.66 31.60
C LYS A 144 28.06 13.72 30.12
N GLU A 145 27.98 12.57 29.44
CA GLU A 145 27.66 12.48 28.01
C GLU A 145 26.15 12.42 27.77
N VAL A 146 25.38 11.93 28.75
CA VAL A 146 23.95 11.63 28.62
C VAL A 146 23.11 12.82 28.11
N PRO A 147 23.24 14.06 28.63
CA PRO A 147 22.39 15.16 28.20
C PRO A 147 22.58 15.52 26.73
N GLU A 148 23.83 15.62 26.27
CA GLU A 148 24.17 15.99 24.90
C GLU A 148 23.85 14.85 23.92
N LEU A 149 24.10 13.61 24.34
CA LEU A 149 23.78 12.42 23.55
C LEU A 149 22.27 12.32 23.28
N ALA A 150 21.44 12.52 24.31
CA ALA A 150 19.99 12.52 24.14
C ALA A 150 19.53 13.61 23.16
N ASP A 151 20.05 14.84 23.31
CA ASP A 151 19.75 15.95 22.39
C ASP A 151 20.19 15.65 20.95
N ASN A 152 21.35 15.02 20.76
CA ASN A 152 21.87 14.62 19.45
C ASN A 152 20.98 13.56 18.78
N ILE A 153 20.55 12.53 19.52
CA ILE A 153 19.68 11.48 18.98
C ILE A 153 18.30 12.04 18.63
N VAL A 154 17.71 12.93 19.45
CA VAL A 154 16.47 13.62 19.07
C VAL A 154 16.67 14.47 17.81
N GLY A 155 17.81 15.18 17.69
CA GLY A 155 18.15 15.94 16.48
C GLY A 155 18.24 15.05 15.24
N TYR A 156 18.90 13.91 15.36
CA TYR A 156 18.96 12.87 14.31
C TYR A 156 17.55 12.39 13.92
N LEU A 157 16.72 11.99 14.88
CA LEU A 157 15.34 11.54 14.63
C LEU A 157 14.49 12.65 13.98
N SER A 158 14.72 13.91 14.37
CA SER A 158 14.04 15.08 13.78
C SER A 158 14.43 15.31 12.33
N SER A 159 15.72 15.10 12.00
CA SER A 159 16.24 15.23 10.63
C SER A 159 15.81 14.09 9.69
N MET A 160 15.41 12.95 10.26
CA MET A 160 14.97 11.79 9.52
C MET A 160 13.62 12.07 8.83
N PRO A 161 13.45 11.73 7.53
CA PRO A 161 12.14 11.79 6.88
C PRO A 161 11.13 10.92 7.64
N ALA A 162 9.87 11.37 7.72
CA ALA A 162 8.87 10.70 8.56
C ALA A 162 8.70 9.21 8.23
N ALA A 163 8.79 8.84 6.95
CA ALA A 163 8.72 7.47 6.46
C ALA A 163 9.75 6.49 7.04
N PHE A 164 10.86 7.00 7.60
CA PHE A 164 11.90 6.16 8.20
C PHE A 164 11.84 6.18 9.73
N ARG A 165 11.02 7.03 10.35
CA ARG A 165 10.94 7.17 11.82
C ARG A 165 10.28 5.98 12.51
N THR A 166 9.56 5.15 11.76
CA THR A 166 8.94 3.90 12.21
C THR A 166 9.82 2.67 11.91
N SER A 167 11.01 2.86 11.33
CA SER A 167 11.96 1.77 11.07
C SER A 167 12.55 1.20 12.38
N GLY A 168 13.01 -0.06 12.34
CA GLY A 168 13.66 -0.71 13.49
C GLY A 168 14.74 0.16 14.16
N PRO A 169 15.74 0.67 13.40
CA PRO A 169 16.77 1.55 13.97
C PRO A 169 16.24 2.85 14.58
N ALA A 170 15.18 3.44 14.01
CA ALA A 170 14.57 4.65 14.56
C ALA A 170 13.81 4.36 15.87
N LEU A 171 13.08 3.24 15.94
CA LEU A 171 12.39 2.80 17.15
C LEU A 171 13.39 2.47 18.28
N GLU A 172 14.52 1.82 17.96
CA GLU A 172 15.61 1.59 18.90
C GLU A 172 16.18 2.91 19.43
N ALA A 173 16.42 3.88 18.56
CA ALA A 173 16.91 5.21 18.93
C ALA A 173 15.90 5.98 19.81
N VAL A 174 14.61 5.91 19.52
CA VAL A 174 13.55 6.50 20.36
C VAL A 174 13.54 5.84 21.74
N ALA A 175 13.55 4.51 21.80
CA ALA A 175 13.55 3.77 23.06
C ALA A 175 14.77 4.09 23.92
N PHE A 176 15.95 4.11 23.31
CA PHE A 176 17.19 4.47 24.00
C PHE A 176 17.18 5.92 24.48
N THR A 177 16.67 6.85 23.67
CA THR A 177 16.55 8.26 24.07
C THR A 177 15.60 8.45 25.26
N LYS A 178 14.49 7.71 25.31
CA LYS A 178 13.59 7.68 26.48
C LYS A 178 14.32 7.15 27.72
N ALA A 179 15.16 6.12 27.57
CA ALA A 179 15.95 5.58 28.67
C ALA A 179 17.00 6.58 29.19
N LEU A 180 17.69 7.30 28.28
CA LEU A 180 18.60 8.40 28.65
C LEU A 180 17.84 9.50 29.41
N ALA A 181 16.70 9.95 28.87
CA ALA A 181 15.88 10.99 29.48
C ALA A 181 15.41 10.65 30.91
N ALA A 182 15.11 9.37 31.19
CA ALA A 182 14.71 8.91 32.52
C ALA A 182 15.79 9.07 33.60
N THR A 183 17.06 9.25 33.21
CA THR A 183 18.18 9.50 34.13
C THR A 183 18.48 10.98 34.35
N LEU A 184 17.80 11.87 33.61
CA LEU A 184 17.99 13.32 33.66
C LEU A 184 17.03 13.98 34.67
N PRO A 185 17.30 15.24 35.07
CA PRO A 185 16.34 16.05 35.83
C PRO A 185 14.96 16.14 35.15
N ALA A 186 13.90 16.23 35.95
CA ALA A 186 12.51 16.10 35.48
C ALA A 186 12.11 17.12 34.40
N ASP A 187 12.62 18.34 34.46
CA ASP A 187 12.41 19.39 33.46
C ASP A 187 13.04 19.02 32.10
N ARG A 188 14.27 18.50 32.12
CA ARG A 188 14.98 18.04 30.91
C ARG A 188 14.33 16.78 30.34
N ALA A 189 13.96 15.83 31.20
CA ALA A 189 13.25 14.62 30.80
C ALA A 189 11.92 14.95 30.09
N LYS A 190 11.14 15.90 30.66
CA LYS A 190 9.89 16.38 30.07
C LYS A 190 10.11 17.04 28.72
N ALA A 191 11.10 17.93 28.59
CA ALA A 191 11.40 18.60 27.32
C ALA A 191 11.83 17.61 26.21
N ILE A 192 12.56 16.55 26.55
CA ILE A 192 12.91 15.48 25.59
C ILE A 192 11.67 14.67 25.20
N ALA A 193 10.83 14.31 26.17
CA ALA A 193 9.59 13.59 25.92
C ALA A 193 8.66 14.35 24.95
N GLU A 194 8.43 15.64 25.20
CA GLU A 194 7.62 16.51 24.32
C GLU A 194 8.20 16.59 22.90
N ARG A 195 9.53 16.61 22.75
CA ARG A 195 10.18 16.59 21.43
C ARG A 195 10.02 15.25 20.73
N LEU A 196 10.11 14.13 21.45
CA LEU A 196 9.89 12.79 20.88
C LEU A 196 8.42 12.59 20.48
N GLU A 197 7.47 13.01 21.30
CA GLU A 197 6.03 12.98 20.96
C GLU A 197 5.74 13.79 19.69
N ASN A 198 6.43 14.92 19.50
CA ASN A 198 6.31 15.70 18.28
C ASN A 198 6.86 15.00 17.02
N LEU A 199 7.65 13.93 17.18
CA LEU A 199 8.20 13.12 16.10
C LEU A 199 7.39 11.85 15.83
N ASP A 200 6.44 11.50 16.70
CA ASP A 200 5.60 10.33 16.54
C ASP A 200 4.83 10.39 15.22
N VAL A 201 4.95 9.33 14.44
CA VAL A 201 4.21 9.15 13.20
C VAL A 201 3.02 8.27 13.52
N ARG A 202 1.82 8.83 13.41
CA ARG A 202 0.59 8.08 13.67
C ARG A 202 0.39 7.05 12.55
N VAL A 203 0.19 5.78 12.90
CA VAL A 203 -0.15 4.73 11.93
C VAL A 203 -1.67 4.50 11.94
N ILE A 204 -2.31 4.68 10.78
CA ILE A 204 -3.74 4.44 10.56
C ILE A 204 -3.88 3.21 9.66
N ALA A 205 -4.45 2.14 10.19
CA ALA A 205 -4.83 1.00 9.37
C ALA A 205 -6.07 1.34 8.53
N ILE A 206 -6.04 1.02 7.25
CA ILE A 206 -7.19 1.10 6.35
C ILE A 206 -7.24 -0.18 5.52
N GLY A 207 -8.42 -0.75 5.39
CA GLY A 207 -8.67 -1.99 4.69
C GLY A 207 -9.71 -1.81 3.60
N THR A 208 -9.90 -2.86 2.82
CA THR A 208 -11.07 -3.02 1.95
C THR A 208 -12.12 -3.88 2.65
N VAL A 209 -13.35 -3.86 2.15
CA VAL A 209 -14.41 -4.77 2.61
C VAL A 209 -14.70 -5.78 1.52
N VAL A 210 -14.55 -7.06 1.86
CA VAL A 210 -14.78 -8.22 0.99
C VAL A 210 -16.10 -8.07 0.23
N GLU A 211 -16.04 -8.16 -1.10
CA GLU A 211 -17.18 -8.16 -2.04
C GLU A 211 -17.99 -6.86 -2.11
N ARG A 212 -17.54 -5.80 -1.44
CA ARG A 212 -18.29 -4.54 -1.37
C ARG A 212 -17.68 -3.42 -2.19
N MET A 213 -16.41 -3.53 -2.61
CA MET A 213 -15.69 -2.49 -3.36
C MET A 213 -15.77 -1.14 -2.62
N ILE A 214 -15.46 -1.17 -1.32
CA ILE A 214 -15.39 0.00 -0.42
C ILE A 214 -14.18 -0.14 0.51
N TYR A 215 -13.76 0.97 1.09
CA TYR A 215 -12.84 0.97 2.24
C TYR A 215 -13.59 0.59 3.53
N ASP A 216 -12.88 0.01 4.50
CA ASP A 216 -13.42 -0.34 5.82
C ASP A 216 -13.72 0.88 6.70
N LYS A 217 -13.14 2.03 6.35
CA LYS A 217 -13.33 3.34 6.97
C LYS A 217 -13.70 4.31 5.87
N GLU A 218 -14.83 5.01 6.05
CA GLU A 218 -15.31 6.04 5.12
C GLU A 218 -14.93 7.46 5.59
N SER A 219 -14.51 7.59 6.83
CA SER A 219 -14.05 8.85 7.43
C SER A 219 -12.84 8.58 8.30
N LEU A 220 -11.81 9.40 8.10
CA LEU A 220 -10.56 9.40 8.85
C LEU A 220 -10.27 10.85 9.28
N ALA A 221 -9.55 11.03 10.37
CA ALA A 221 -9.12 12.37 10.79
C ALA A 221 -7.64 12.36 11.14
N VAL A 222 -6.91 13.41 10.75
CA VAL A 222 -5.47 13.61 11.01
C VAL A 222 -5.20 15.07 11.36
N GLN A 223 -4.11 15.32 12.07
CA GLN A 223 -3.71 16.67 12.43
C GLN A 223 -2.94 17.35 11.29
N ALA A 224 -3.30 18.59 10.98
CA ALA A 224 -2.67 19.39 9.94
C ALA A 224 -1.16 19.55 10.19
N GLY A 225 -0.36 19.36 9.14
CA GLY A 225 1.11 19.51 9.21
C GLY A 225 1.86 18.43 9.99
N LYS A 226 1.19 17.41 10.54
CA LYS A 226 1.83 16.27 11.21
C LYS A 226 1.94 15.09 10.24
N PRO A 227 3.06 14.34 10.21
CA PRO A 227 3.17 13.17 9.37
C PRO A 227 2.24 12.04 9.85
N VAL A 228 1.73 11.25 8.91
CA VAL A 228 0.92 10.06 9.18
C VAL A 228 1.34 8.92 8.26
N GLU A 229 1.22 7.69 8.74
CA GLU A 229 1.36 6.49 7.92
C GLU A 229 0.00 5.80 7.76
N PHE A 230 -0.36 5.45 6.52
CA PHE A 230 -1.51 4.60 6.23
C PHE A 230 -1.02 3.19 5.94
N ARG A 231 -1.45 2.22 6.74
CA ARG A 231 -1.27 0.80 6.43
C ARG A 231 -2.50 0.32 5.66
N PHE A 232 -2.40 0.32 4.34
CA PHE A 232 -3.46 -0.12 3.44
C PHE A 232 -3.37 -1.64 3.21
N SER A 233 -4.46 -2.36 3.49
CA SER A 233 -4.58 -3.80 3.28
C SER A 233 -5.72 -4.11 2.32
N ASN A 234 -5.45 -4.85 1.26
CA ASN A 234 -6.50 -5.37 0.38
C ASN A 234 -6.96 -6.75 0.86
N THR A 235 -8.10 -6.82 1.51
CA THR A 235 -8.78 -8.07 1.91
C THR A 235 -9.85 -8.50 0.92
N ASP A 236 -10.15 -7.68 -0.09
CA ASP A 236 -11.16 -7.98 -1.11
C ASP A 236 -10.59 -8.94 -2.17
N ASN A 237 -11.47 -9.53 -2.97
CA ASN A 237 -11.12 -10.50 -4.01
C ASN A 237 -10.69 -9.84 -5.34
N MET A 238 -10.70 -8.51 -5.40
CA MET A 238 -10.29 -7.73 -6.56
C MET A 238 -9.17 -6.74 -6.20
N PRO A 239 -8.33 -6.31 -7.15
CA PRO A 239 -7.26 -5.36 -6.88
C PRO A 239 -7.79 -3.98 -6.50
N HIS A 240 -7.10 -3.31 -5.58
CA HIS A 240 -7.45 -1.96 -5.13
C HIS A 240 -6.20 -1.12 -4.88
N ASN A 241 -6.33 0.19 -5.08
CA ASN A 241 -5.32 1.16 -4.64
C ASN A 241 -5.95 2.18 -3.66
N PHE A 242 -5.11 2.99 -3.04
CA PHE A 242 -5.49 4.03 -2.09
C PHE A 242 -4.79 5.33 -2.48
N VAL A 243 -5.56 6.33 -2.91
CA VAL A 243 -5.05 7.61 -3.40
C VAL A 243 -5.70 8.74 -2.64
N ILE A 244 -4.91 9.63 -2.03
CA ILE A 244 -5.41 10.88 -1.43
C ILE A 244 -5.24 12.01 -2.44
N VAL A 245 -6.29 12.82 -2.62
CA VAL A 245 -6.31 13.92 -3.58
C VAL A 245 -6.63 15.26 -2.89
N ARG A 246 -6.38 16.36 -3.60
CA ARG A 246 -6.76 17.70 -3.12
C ARG A 246 -8.28 17.84 -2.97
N PRO A 247 -8.77 18.71 -2.06
CA PRO A 247 -10.20 19.02 -1.95
C PRO A 247 -10.76 19.55 -3.27
N GLY A 248 -11.90 19.03 -3.70
CA GLY A 248 -12.57 19.34 -4.97
C GLY A 248 -12.06 18.55 -6.18
N ALA A 249 -11.15 17.59 -6.00
CA ALA A 249 -10.52 16.85 -7.09
C ALA A 249 -11.01 15.41 -7.27
N LEU A 250 -11.92 14.90 -6.42
CA LEU A 250 -12.29 13.48 -6.42
C LEU A 250 -12.85 13.04 -7.77
N GLU A 251 -13.85 13.76 -8.29
CA GLU A 251 -14.49 13.39 -9.56
C GLU A 251 -13.55 13.57 -10.74
N GLU A 252 -12.78 14.65 -10.78
CA GLU A 252 -11.78 14.91 -11.83
C GLU A 252 -10.74 13.78 -11.90
N ILE A 253 -10.19 13.37 -10.75
CA ILE A 253 -9.20 12.30 -10.68
C ILE A 253 -9.83 10.96 -11.02
N GLY A 254 -11.05 10.69 -10.54
CA GLY A 254 -11.78 9.47 -10.88
C GLY A 254 -12.03 9.33 -12.38
N LEU A 255 -12.54 10.38 -13.03
CA LEU A 255 -12.74 10.43 -14.48
C LEU A 255 -11.43 10.29 -15.26
N ALA A 256 -10.36 10.94 -14.81
CA ALA A 256 -9.04 10.84 -15.42
C ALA A 256 -8.46 9.41 -15.31
N ALA A 257 -8.66 8.75 -14.16
CA ALA A 257 -8.25 7.37 -13.96
C ALA A 257 -8.97 6.43 -14.95
N GLU A 258 -10.27 6.63 -15.17
CA GLU A 258 -11.01 5.85 -16.17
C GLU A 258 -10.59 6.15 -17.60
N ALA A 259 -10.39 7.42 -17.94
CA ALA A 259 -9.99 7.82 -19.29
C ALA A 259 -8.62 7.23 -19.65
N THR A 260 -7.71 7.13 -18.68
CA THR A 260 -6.34 6.63 -18.85
C THR A 260 -6.16 5.17 -18.47
N ALA A 261 -7.22 4.48 -18.04
CA ALA A 261 -7.20 3.07 -17.63
C ALA A 261 -6.75 2.11 -18.73
N ARG A 262 -6.80 2.57 -19.99
CA ARG A 262 -6.48 1.79 -21.19
C ARG A 262 -5.15 2.18 -21.83
N ASP A 263 -4.43 3.12 -21.23
CA ASP A 263 -3.11 3.53 -21.69
C ASP A 263 -2.11 2.39 -21.47
N ALA A 264 -1.10 2.30 -22.35
CA ALA A 264 -0.09 1.25 -22.27
C ALA A 264 0.69 1.26 -20.94
N ASP A 265 0.80 2.43 -20.30
CA ASP A 265 1.52 2.61 -19.03
C ASP A 265 0.61 2.54 -17.79
N ALA A 266 -0.69 2.26 -17.95
CA ALA A 266 -1.67 2.32 -16.86
C ALA A 266 -1.28 1.37 -15.71
N LYS A 267 -0.85 0.15 -16.04
CA LYS A 267 -0.40 -0.85 -15.06
C LYS A 267 0.87 -0.41 -14.32
N ASP A 268 1.84 0.16 -15.03
CA ASP A 268 3.10 0.63 -14.47
C ASP A 268 2.89 1.82 -13.53
N ARG A 269 1.87 2.64 -13.80
CA ARG A 269 1.42 3.73 -12.91
C ARG A 269 0.45 3.28 -11.82
N HIS A 270 0.21 1.97 -11.68
CA HIS A 270 -0.75 1.42 -10.72
C HIS A 270 -2.17 2.03 -10.85
N TYR A 271 -2.55 2.37 -12.08
CA TYR A 271 -3.82 3.03 -12.45
C TYR A 271 -4.05 4.40 -11.80
N VAL A 272 -2.99 5.04 -11.29
CA VAL A 272 -3.06 6.40 -10.74
C VAL A 272 -2.84 7.41 -11.88
N PRO A 273 -3.82 8.28 -12.21
CA PRO A 273 -3.68 9.28 -13.27
C PRO A 273 -2.59 10.28 -12.94
N ARG A 274 -1.86 10.76 -13.97
CA ARG A 274 -0.86 11.81 -13.79
C ARG A 274 -1.57 13.14 -13.49
N SER A 275 -1.44 13.64 -12.28
CA SER A 275 -2.02 14.91 -11.84
C SER A 275 -1.25 15.49 -10.65
N ASP A 276 -1.13 16.81 -10.58
CA ASP A 276 -0.57 17.54 -9.44
C ASP A 276 -1.54 17.61 -8.24
N LYS A 277 -2.78 17.14 -8.42
CA LYS A 277 -3.81 17.03 -7.38
C LYS A 277 -3.77 15.70 -6.63
N VAL A 278 -2.99 14.72 -7.10
CA VAL A 278 -2.70 13.49 -6.35
C VAL A 278 -1.63 13.81 -5.31
N LEU A 279 -1.96 13.64 -4.03
CA LEU A 279 -1.05 13.98 -2.92
C LEU A 279 -0.21 12.79 -2.46
N VAL A 280 -0.80 11.59 -2.44
CA VAL A 280 -0.11 10.32 -2.18
C VAL A 280 -0.92 9.19 -2.80
N ALA A 281 -0.23 8.14 -3.24
CA ALA A 281 -0.87 6.97 -3.84
C ALA A 281 -0.17 5.67 -3.45
N SER A 282 -0.95 4.60 -3.27
CA SER A 282 -0.43 3.25 -3.11
C SER A 282 -0.08 2.65 -4.47
N ARG A 283 0.70 1.57 -4.44
CA ARG A 283 0.69 0.61 -5.56
C ARG A 283 -0.68 -0.06 -5.64
N LEU A 284 -0.97 -0.68 -6.78
CA LEU A 284 -2.12 -1.56 -6.89
C LEU A 284 -1.85 -2.79 -6.02
N LEU A 285 -2.70 -3.03 -5.01
CA LEU A 285 -2.60 -4.18 -4.14
C LEU A 285 -3.48 -5.29 -4.68
N GLU A 286 -2.87 -6.44 -4.96
CA GLU A 286 -3.60 -7.69 -5.19
C GLU A 286 -4.27 -8.17 -3.88
N PRO A 287 -5.26 -9.07 -3.96
CA PRO A 287 -5.86 -9.69 -2.78
C PRO A 287 -4.81 -10.24 -1.79
N GLY A 288 -5.01 -9.96 -0.50
CA GLY A 288 -4.12 -10.35 0.59
C GLY A 288 -2.86 -9.48 0.75
N GLN A 289 -2.59 -8.55 -0.17
CA GLN A 289 -1.42 -7.68 -0.07
C GLN A 289 -1.66 -6.49 0.87
N THR A 290 -0.56 -6.00 1.44
CA THR A 290 -0.52 -4.79 2.27
C THR A 290 0.57 -3.85 1.77
N GLN A 291 0.38 -2.54 1.99
CA GLN A 291 1.41 -1.53 1.85
C GLN A 291 1.28 -0.48 2.96
N THR A 292 2.41 -0.04 3.50
CA THR A 292 2.48 1.18 4.32
C THR A 292 2.83 2.37 3.43
N LEU A 293 2.09 3.46 3.58
CA LEU A 293 2.29 4.72 2.88
C LEU A 293 2.52 5.84 3.87
N SER A 294 3.62 6.57 3.73
CA SER A 294 3.85 7.79 4.50
C SER A 294 3.22 8.98 3.78
N PHE A 295 2.54 9.83 4.54
CA PHE A 295 1.85 11.00 4.05
C PHE A 295 2.19 12.21 4.93
N GLU A 296 2.78 13.22 4.29
CA GLU A 296 2.99 14.53 4.91
C GLU A 296 1.69 15.31 4.82
N VAL A 297 0.95 15.38 5.93
CA VAL A 297 -0.38 15.99 5.95
C VAL A 297 -0.25 17.49 5.64
N PRO A 298 -1.04 18.02 4.68
CA PRO A 298 -1.08 19.46 4.41
C PRO A 298 -1.34 20.29 5.67
N ARG A 299 -0.78 21.50 5.71
CA ARG A 299 -1.01 22.44 6.83
C ARG A 299 -2.38 23.11 6.76
N GLU A 300 -3.01 23.12 5.59
CA GLU A 300 -4.34 23.71 5.40
C GLU A 300 -5.42 22.72 5.85
N PRO A 301 -6.20 23.06 6.90
CA PRO A 301 -7.35 22.25 7.32
C PRO A 301 -8.38 22.13 6.20
N GLY A 302 -9.02 20.97 6.10
CA GLY A 302 -9.97 20.71 5.03
C GLY A 302 -10.37 19.24 4.94
N ILE A 303 -11.27 18.96 4.01
CA ILE A 303 -11.72 17.59 3.72
C ILE A 303 -11.00 17.13 2.46
N TYR A 304 -10.03 16.25 2.63
CA TYR A 304 -9.22 15.67 1.56
C TYR A 304 -9.82 14.32 1.18
N PRO A 305 -10.31 14.14 -0.06
CA PRO A 305 -10.84 12.86 -0.45
C PRO A 305 -9.74 11.81 -0.59
N TYR A 306 -10.03 10.58 -0.19
CA TYR A 306 -9.29 9.42 -0.66
C TYR A 306 -10.18 8.54 -1.53
N VAL A 307 -9.57 7.90 -2.53
CA VAL A 307 -10.30 7.23 -3.61
C VAL A 307 -9.48 6.09 -4.20
N CYS A 308 -10.17 5.01 -4.59
CA CYS A 308 -9.60 3.96 -5.42
C CYS A 308 -9.70 4.39 -6.88
N THR A 309 -8.55 4.54 -7.53
CA THR A 309 -8.44 4.93 -8.94
C THR A 309 -8.34 3.73 -9.87
N TYR A 310 -8.43 2.51 -9.33
CA TYR A 310 -8.58 1.32 -10.16
C TYR A 310 -9.88 1.44 -11.00
N PRO A 311 -9.87 1.01 -12.29
CA PRO A 311 -10.93 1.37 -13.23
C PRO A 311 -12.34 1.03 -12.73
N GLY A 312 -13.24 2.03 -12.74
CA GLY A 312 -14.62 1.88 -12.29
C GLY A 312 -14.86 1.89 -10.77
N HIS A 313 -13.82 1.90 -9.93
CA HIS A 313 -13.99 1.82 -8.47
C HIS A 313 -14.31 3.19 -7.84
N TRP A 314 -13.78 4.27 -8.40
CA TRP A 314 -13.80 5.62 -7.79
C TRP A 314 -15.19 6.19 -7.49
N ARG A 315 -16.25 5.75 -8.19
CA ARG A 315 -17.64 6.19 -7.95
C ARG A 315 -18.26 5.63 -6.67
N ARG A 316 -17.64 4.63 -6.07
CA ARG A 316 -18.14 3.93 -4.88
C ARG A 316 -17.08 3.83 -3.78
N MET A 317 -15.83 3.64 -4.18
CA MET A 317 -14.72 3.38 -3.29
C MET A 317 -13.95 4.65 -3.01
N PHE A 318 -14.53 5.48 -2.15
CA PHE A 318 -13.95 6.73 -1.68
C PHE A 318 -14.31 6.98 -0.21
N GLY A 319 -13.62 7.94 0.42
CA GLY A 319 -13.96 8.44 1.74
C GLY A 319 -13.33 9.80 2.02
N ALA A 320 -13.61 10.32 3.22
CA ALA A 320 -13.20 11.66 3.64
C ALA A 320 -12.04 11.59 4.65
N LEU A 321 -10.91 12.25 4.35
CA LEU A 321 -9.85 12.53 5.32
C LEU A 321 -10.02 13.96 5.85
N TYR A 322 -10.50 14.08 7.07
CA TYR A 322 -10.59 15.33 7.81
C TYR A 322 -9.20 15.74 8.30
N VAL A 323 -8.65 16.79 7.70
CA VAL A 323 -7.43 17.43 8.17
C VAL A 323 -7.84 18.58 9.10
N VAL A 324 -7.50 18.46 10.38
CA VAL A 324 -7.94 19.38 11.44
C VAL A 324 -6.74 19.98 12.17
N GLU A 325 -6.90 21.16 12.77
CA GLU A 325 -5.83 21.82 13.53
C GLU A 325 -5.54 21.10 14.85
N ASP A 326 -6.59 20.67 15.56
CA ASP A 326 -6.53 19.91 16.80
C ASP A 326 -7.27 18.58 16.65
N LEU A 327 -6.48 17.50 16.52
CA LEU A 327 -7.00 16.15 16.35
C LEU A 327 -7.62 15.61 17.64
N ASP A 328 -7.08 15.93 18.81
CA ASP A 328 -7.58 15.44 20.09
C ASP A 328 -8.95 16.08 20.37
N GLY A 329 -9.08 17.39 20.11
CA GLY A 329 -10.36 18.09 20.16
C GLY A 329 -11.40 17.51 19.19
N TYR A 330 -11.00 17.22 17.94
CA TYR A 330 -11.87 16.56 16.97
C TYR A 330 -12.32 15.18 17.45
N GLN A 331 -11.42 14.35 17.97
CA GLN A 331 -11.75 12.99 18.42
C GLN A 331 -12.67 12.98 19.65
N ALA A 332 -12.53 13.97 20.54
CA ALA A 332 -13.38 14.08 21.73
C ALA A 332 -14.85 14.35 21.38
N ASN A 333 -15.12 15.20 20.37
CA ASN A 333 -16.47 15.46 19.87
C ASN A 333 -16.43 16.03 18.43
N PRO A 334 -16.51 15.18 17.39
CA PRO A 334 -16.41 15.62 16.01
C PRO A 334 -17.49 16.62 15.60
N GLU A 335 -18.74 16.40 16.05
CA GLU A 335 -19.88 17.26 15.69
C GLU A 335 -19.70 18.67 16.24
N ARG A 336 -19.34 18.80 17.52
CA ARG A 336 -19.07 20.10 18.15
C ARG A 336 -17.83 20.75 17.54
N TYR A 337 -16.76 19.99 17.33
CA TYR A 337 -15.54 20.50 16.73
C TYR A 337 -15.82 21.10 15.34
N LEU A 338 -16.57 20.38 14.47
CA LEU A 338 -16.91 20.87 13.14
C LEU A 338 -17.92 22.02 13.15
N ALA A 339 -18.72 22.16 14.21
CA ALA A 339 -19.56 23.34 14.41
C ALA A 339 -18.72 24.59 14.76
N ASP A 340 -17.70 24.42 15.60
CA ASP A 340 -16.79 25.50 16.01
C ASP A 340 -15.72 25.81 14.93
N HIS A 341 -15.33 24.80 14.14
CA HIS A 341 -14.31 24.85 13.08
C HIS A 341 -14.87 24.29 11.76
N PRO A 342 -15.77 25.01 11.07
CA PRO A 342 -16.44 24.50 9.89
C PRO A 342 -15.46 24.25 8.74
N LEU A 343 -15.50 23.04 8.19
CA LEU A 343 -14.74 22.65 7.00
C LEU A 343 -15.67 22.60 5.78
N GLN A 344 -15.22 23.18 4.66
CA GLN A 344 -16.01 23.21 3.43
C GLN A 344 -15.97 21.86 2.71
N LEU A 345 -17.14 21.30 2.43
CA LEU A 345 -17.31 20.16 1.53
C LEU A 345 -17.18 20.63 0.07
N LYS A 346 -16.06 20.30 -0.59
CA LYS A 346 -15.79 20.69 -1.99
C LYS A 346 -16.11 19.60 -3.02
N ASP A 347 -16.28 18.36 -2.57
CA ASP A 347 -16.60 17.21 -3.41
C ASP A 347 -18.02 16.71 -3.11
N GLU A 348 -18.94 16.81 -4.08
CA GLU A 348 -20.35 16.42 -3.88
C GLU A 348 -20.51 14.94 -3.47
N LEU A 349 -19.67 14.05 -4.02
CA LEU A 349 -19.73 12.62 -3.71
C LEU A 349 -19.50 12.33 -2.23
N LEU A 350 -18.72 13.18 -1.54
CA LEU A 350 -18.49 13.05 -0.10
C LEU A 350 -19.73 13.35 0.75
N ALA A 351 -20.78 14.00 0.20
CA ALA A 351 -22.04 14.19 0.91
C ALA A 351 -22.78 12.86 1.22
N SER A 352 -22.38 11.76 0.57
CA SER A 352 -22.91 10.42 0.84
C SER A 352 -22.10 9.63 1.88
N VAL A 353 -20.94 10.14 2.31
CA VAL A 353 -20.13 9.51 3.36
C VAL A 353 -20.94 9.43 4.64
N GLY A 354 -20.95 8.25 5.28
CA GLY A 354 -21.76 8.01 6.48
C GLY A 354 -23.17 7.47 6.21
N ARG A 355 -23.72 7.59 4.98
CA ARG A 355 -24.91 6.81 4.59
C ARG A 355 -24.45 5.37 4.32
N ASN A 356 -24.92 4.40 5.10
CA ASN A 356 -24.57 2.98 4.90
C ASN A 356 -25.69 2.04 5.38
N THR A 357 -26.93 2.32 5.00
CA THR A 357 -28.06 1.46 5.37
C THR A 357 -27.99 0.18 4.56
N GLU A 358 -27.82 -0.98 5.21
CA GLU A 358 -27.92 -2.27 4.51
C GLU A 358 -29.39 -2.61 4.25
N TRP A 359 -29.88 -2.14 3.10
CA TRP A 359 -31.26 -2.38 2.67
C TRP A 359 -31.48 -3.85 2.29
N LEU A 360 -32.39 -4.52 2.98
CA LEU A 360 -32.84 -5.86 2.66
C LEU A 360 -34.01 -5.83 1.68
N TYR A 361 -34.24 -6.94 0.99
CA TYR A 361 -35.36 -7.09 0.08
C TYR A 361 -36.70 -6.78 0.76
N ASP A 362 -36.90 -7.32 1.97
CA ASP A 362 -38.13 -7.16 2.74
C ASP A 362 -38.35 -5.72 3.23
N ASP A 363 -37.29 -4.92 3.34
CA ASP A 363 -37.40 -3.51 3.73
C ASP A 363 -38.05 -2.67 2.62
N LEU A 364 -37.89 -3.06 1.36
CA LEU A 364 -38.19 -2.23 0.19
C LEU A 364 -39.35 -2.76 -0.65
N ILE A 365 -39.57 -4.09 -0.70
CA ILE A 365 -40.49 -4.69 -1.65
C ILE A 365 -41.95 -4.22 -1.49
N SER A 366 -42.37 -3.97 -0.25
CA SER A 366 -43.71 -3.43 0.06
C SER A 366 -43.95 -2.04 -0.54
N SER A 367 -42.88 -1.25 -0.71
CA SER A 367 -42.92 0.08 -1.32
C SER A 367 -42.86 0.05 -2.86
N LEU A 368 -42.63 -1.13 -3.46
CA LEU A 368 -42.54 -1.32 -4.91
C LEU A 368 -43.78 -1.99 -5.51
N LYS A 369 -44.75 -2.39 -4.68
CA LYS A 369 -45.97 -3.11 -5.09
C LYS A 369 -47.26 -2.53 -4.49
N PRO A 370 -47.89 -1.54 -5.14
CA PRO A 370 -47.43 -0.87 -6.36
C PRO A 370 -46.35 0.18 -6.08
N LEU A 371 -45.46 0.40 -7.05
CA LEU A 371 -44.54 1.53 -7.01
C LEU A 371 -45.36 2.84 -7.16
N PRO A 372 -45.20 3.83 -6.24
CA PRO A 372 -45.96 5.07 -6.31
C PRO A 372 -45.68 5.83 -7.62
N PRO A 373 -46.69 6.44 -8.27
CA PRO A 373 -46.48 7.30 -9.43
C PRO A 373 -45.78 8.62 -9.04
N GLY A 374 -45.42 9.42 -10.04
CA GLY A 374 -44.75 10.72 -9.85
C GLY A 374 -43.29 10.61 -9.39
N ARG A 375 -42.63 9.49 -9.72
CA ARG A 375 -41.19 9.31 -9.48
C ARG A 375 -40.38 10.25 -10.37
N SER A 376 -39.14 10.50 -10.01
CA SER A 376 -38.27 11.41 -10.77
C SER A 376 -37.37 10.66 -11.75
N PHE A 377 -37.59 10.88 -13.05
CA PHE A 377 -36.77 10.30 -14.11
C PHE A 377 -35.30 10.73 -14.00
N GLU A 378 -35.04 12.03 -13.82
CA GLU A 378 -33.67 12.55 -13.76
C GLU A 378 -32.92 12.07 -12.51
N VAL A 379 -33.61 11.93 -11.37
CA VAL A 379 -33.00 11.35 -10.16
C VAL A 379 -32.66 9.89 -10.41
N GLY A 380 -33.60 9.09 -10.91
CA GLY A 380 -33.34 7.67 -11.23
C GLY A 380 -32.20 7.48 -12.23
N ARG A 381 -32.14 8.31 -13.29
CA ARG A 381 -31.05 8.31 -14.28
C ARG A 381 -29.70 8.70 -13.66
N ARG A 382 -29.67 9.75 -12.83
CA ARG A 382 -28.45 10.16 -12.11
C ARG A 382 -27.96 9.04 -11.19
N LEU A 383 -28.87 8.41 -10.44
CA LEU A 383 -28.55 7.31 -9.53
C LEU A 383 -28.05 6.05 -10.25
N PHE A 384 -28.57 5.74 -11.44
CA PHE A 384 -28.06 4.65 -12.27
C PHE A 384 -26.58 4.82 -12.63
N THR A 385 -26.13 6.08 -12.76
CA THR A 385 -24.71 6.39 -12.98
C THR A 385 -23.93 6.45 -11.67
N ALA A 386 -24.46 7.13 -10.65
CA ALA A 386 -23.80 7.32 -9.36
C ALA A 386 -23.59 6.02 -8.59
N ALA A 387 -24.55 5.09 -8.65
CA ALA A 387 -24.43 3.74 -8.09
C ALA A 387 -23.57 2.80 -8.96
N ASN A 388 -22.94 3.32 -10.02
CA ASN A 388 -22.08 2.61 -10.96
C ASN A 388 -22.77 1.51 -11.78
N CYS A 389 -24.11 1.47 -11.84
CA CYS A 389 -24.84 0.49 -12.65
C CYS A 389 -24.52 0.64 -14.15
N ALA A 390 -24.42 1.88 -14.63
CA ALA A 390 -24.03 2.21 -16.00
C ALA A 390 -22.63 1.72 -16.39
N GLY A 391 -21.75 1.46 -15.41
CA GLY A 391 -20.42 0.90 -15.67
C GLY A 391 -20.49 -0.47 -16.34
N CYS A 392 -21.48 -1.29 -15.95
CA CYS A 392 -21.62 -2.66 -16.43
C CYS A 392 -22.87 -2.90 -17.28
N HIS A 393 -23.96 -2.19 -17.01
CA HIS A 393 -25.26 -2.47 -17.60
C HIS A 393 -25.71 -1.40 -18.59
N LYS A 394 -26.31 -1.85 -19.69
CA LYS A 394 -26.92 -0.98 -20.68
C LYS A 394 -28.40 -0.81 -20.40
N LEU A 395 -28.88 0.43 -20.45
CA LEU A 395 -30.30 0.79 -20.36
C LEU A 395 -30.58 1.91 -21.36
N GLY A 396 -31.20 1.56 -22.50
CA GLY A 396 -31.39 2.49 -23.60
C GLY A 396 -30.04 2.93 -24.20
N SER A 397 -29.77 4.24 -24.19
CA SER A 397 -28.50 4.83 -24.65
C SER A 397 -27.43 4.94 -23.56
N GLU A 398 -27.78 4.65 -22.29
CA GLU A 398 -26.88 4.77 -21.15
C GLU A 398 -26.15 3.44 -20.87
N GLY A 399 -24.90 3.55 -20.42
CA GLY A 399 -24.11 2.43 -19.92
C GLY A 399 -23.43 1.55 -20.97
N ARG A 400 -23.03 0.34 -20.56
CA ARG A 400 -22.19 -0.59 -21.35
C ARG A 400 -22.76 -2.01 -21.34
N GLU A 401 -22.30 -2.87 -22.25
CA GLU A 401 -22.69 -4.29 -22.31
C GLU A 401 -21.59 -5.19 -21.72
N LEU A 402 -21.32 -5.04 -20.42
CA LEU A 402 -20.46 -5.97 -19.67
C LEU A 402 -21.30 -6.96 -18.85
N GLY A 403 -22.42 -6.48 -18.30
CA GLY A 403 -23.48 -7.27 -17.69
C GLY A 403 -24.72 -7.36 -18.61
N PRO A 404 -25.83 -7.97 -18.13
CA PRO A 404 -27.08 -8.04 -18.87
C PRO A 404 -27.56 -6.66 -19.35
N ASN A 405 -28.02 -6.59 -20.60
CA ASN A 405 -28.75 -5.43 -21.11
C ASN A 405 -30.11 -5.35 -20.42
N LEU A 406 -30.27 -4.34 -19.56
CA LEU A 406 -31.44 -4.18 -18.70
C LEU A 406 -32.68 -3.75 -19.49
N ALA A 407 -32.50 -3.06 -20.62
CA ALA A 407 -33.59 -2.69 -21.52
C ALA A 407 -34.14 -3.89 -22.31
N GLY A 408 -33.42 -5.02 -22.32
CA GLY A 408 -33.80 -6.25 -23.02
C GLY A 408 -34.19 -7.41 -22.10
N LEU A 409 -34.38 -7.18 -20.79
CA LEU A 409 -34.76 -8.25 -19.87
C LEU A 409 -36.07 -8.92 -20.28
N GLU A 410 -36.09 -10.25 -20.15
CA GLU A 410 -37.29 -11.07 -20.33
C GLU A 410 -38.40 -10.62 -19.36
N PRO A 411 -39.68 -10.71 -19.74
CA PRO A 411 -40.79 -10.23 -18.91
C PRO A 411 -40.79 -10.76 -17.46
N GLN A 412 -40.35 -12.01 -17.26
CA GLN A 412 -40.28 -12.66 -15.94
C GLN A 412 -39.15 -12.10 -15.07
N LYS A 413 -38.11 -11.51 -15.69
CA LYS A 413 -36.97 -10.86 -15.01
C LYS A 413 -37.13 -9.34 -14.94
N HIS A 414 -38.05 -8.77 -15.70
CA HIS A 414 -38.36 -7.34 -15.69
C HIS A 414 -39.52 -7.03 -14.72
N THR A 415 -39.35 -7.45 -13.46
CA THR A 415 -40.30 -7.19 -12.38
C THR A 415 -39.61 -6.50 -11.21
N ALA A 416 -40.37 -5.82 -10.36
CA ALA A 416 -39.82 -5.12 -9.19
C ALA A 416 -39.13 -6.10 -8.22
N GLU A 417 -39.71 -7.28 -8.05
CA GLU A 417 -39.20 -8.40 -7.25
C GLU A 417 -37.83 -8.84 -7.74
N HIS A 418 -37.73 -9.20 -9.02
CA HIS A 418 -36.50 -9.75 -9.56
C HIS A 418 -35.38 -8.72 -9.54
N ILE A 419 -35.66 -7.49 -10.01
CA ILE A 419 -34.67 -6.42 -10.05
C ILE A 419 -34.22 -6.05 -8.64
N LEU A 420 -35.14 -5.86 -7.68
CA LEU A 420 -34.77 -5.54 -6.31
C LEU A 420 -33.94 -6.65 -5.68
N LYS A 421 -34.32 -7.92 -5.90
CA LYS A 421 -33.58 -9.06 -5.37
C LYS A 421 -32.17 -9.12 -5.95
N SER A 422 -31.99 -8.91 -7.25
CA SER A 422 -30.66 -8.82 -7.87
C SER A 422 -29.82 -7.64 -7.35
N LEU A 423 -30.44 -6.53 -6.96
CA LEU A 423 -29.75 -5.37 -6.37
C LEU A 423 -29.32 -5.61 -4.92
N CYS A 424 -30.15 -6.27 -4.11
CA CYS A 424 -29.85 -6.59 -2.71
C CYS A 424 -28.93 -7.83 -2.57
N GLU A 425 -29.10 -8.83 -3.43
CA GLU A 425 -28.47 -10.15 -3.36
C GLU A 425 -27.87 -10.58 -4.72
N PRO A 426 -26.90 -9.83 -5.28
CA PRO A 426 -26.38 -10.08 -6.64
C PRO A 426 -25.70 -11.44 -6.84
N SER A 427 -25.21 -12.07 -5.76
CA SER A 427 -24.55 -13.38 -5.78
C SER A 427 -25.52 -14.56 -5.72
N GLN A 428 -26.83 -14.34 -5.52
CA GLN A 428 -27.79 -15.43 -5.37
C GLN A 428 -28.10 -16.15 -6.68
N GLU A 429 -28.20 -15.41 -7.79
CA GLU A 429 -28.41 -15.96 -9.13
C GLU A 429 -27.39 -15.32 -10.08
N ILE A 430 -26.35 -16.08 -10.43
CA ILE A 430 -25.31 -15.65 -11.37
C ILE A 430 -25.50 -16.44 -12.66
N ALA A 431 -25.78 -15.75 -13.77
CA ALA A 431 -25.87 -16.43 -15.05
C ALA A 431 -24.48 -16.92 -15.48
N GLU A 432 -24.41 -18.15 -16.00
CA GLU A 432 -23.16 -18.87 -16.36
C GLU A 432 -22.16 -17.98 -17.14
N LYS A 433 -22.64 -17.19 -18.11
CA LYS A 433 -21.78 -16.34 -18.95
C LYS A 433 -21.10 -15.17 -18.22
N TYR A 434 -21.55 -14.83 -17.01
CA TYR A 434 -20.98 -13.79 -16.16
C TYR A 434 -20.34 -14.37 -14.88
N GLN A 435 -20.35 -15.70 -14.74
CA GLN A 435 -19.81 -16.34 -13.55
C GLN A 435 -18.28 -16.38 -13.60
N SER A 436 -17.66 -15.75 -12.61
CA SER A 436 -16.21 -15.82 -12.43
C SER A 436 -15.80 -17.20 -11.95
N HIS A 437 -14.58 -17.61 -12.30
CA HIS A 437 -13.94 -18.82 -11.83
C HIS A 437 -12.70 -18.45 -11.03
N VAL A 438 -12.41 -19.25 -10.02
CA VAL A 438 -11.20 -19.17 -9.20
C VAL A 438 -10.27 -20.30 -9.64
N PHE A 439 -9.06 -19.95 -10.05
CA PHE A 439 -8.00 -20.87 -10.44
C PHE A 439 -6.89 -20.79 -9.40
N VAL A 440 -6.65 -21.87 -8.68
CA VAL A 440 -5.47 -22.04 -7.82
C VAL A 440 -4.41 -22.75 -8.65
N LEU A 441 -3.25 -22.11 -8.81
CA LEU A 441 -2.14 -22.66 -9.57
C LEU A 441 -1.16 -23.41 -8.66
N ASP A 442 -0.37 -24.34 -9.22
CA ASP A 442 0.67 -25.08 -8.49
C ASP A 442 1.70 -24.17 -7.79
N SER A 443 1.87 -22.95 -8.31
CA SER A 443 2.71 -21.91 -7.71
C SER A 443 2.15 -21.32 -6.42
N GLY A 444 0.92 -21.65 -6.04
CA GLY A 444 0.14 -21.00 -4.98
C GLY A 444 -0.51 -19.68 -5.40
N LYS A 445 -0.33 -19.24 -6.65
CA LYS A 445 -0.99 -18.05 -7.19
C LYS A 445 -2.49 -18.34 -7.43
N VAL A 446 -3.34 -17.41 -7.02
CA VAL A 446 -4.78 -17.44 -7.31
C VAL A 446 -5.10 -16.47 -8.44
N VAL A 447 -5.83 -16.92 -9.45
CA VAL A 447 -6.38 -16.10 -10.52
C VAL A 447 -7.90 -16.19 -10.46
N THR A 448 -8.57 -15.06 -10.30
CA THR A 448 -10.04 -15.00 -10.28
C THR A 448 -10.53 -14.13 -11.43
N GLY A 449 -11.49 -14.63 -12.22
CA GLY A 449 -12.10 -13.84 -13.29
C GLY A 449 -13.03 -14.64 -14.20
N MET A 450 -13.59 -14.00 -15.22
CA MET A 450 -14.49 -14.64 -16.18
C MET A 450 -13.72 -15.34 -17.30
N ILE A 451 -14.12 -16.56 -17.65
CA ILE A 451 -13.55 -17.28 -18.79
C ILE A 451 -14.05 -16.62 -20.08
N VAL A 452 -13.14 -16.08 -20.89
CA VAL A 452 -13.48 -15.45 -22.18
C VAL A 452 -13.09 -16.32 -23.38
N GLU A 453 -12.11 -17.21 -23.20
CA GLU A 453 -11.70 -18.19 -24.19
C GLU A 453 -11.14 -19.41 -23.48
N GLU A 454 -11.42 -20.61 -23.98
CA GLU A 454 -10.91 -21.85 -23.43
C GLU A 454 -10.50 -22.80 -24.55
N THR A 455 -9.28 -23.32 -24.45
CA THR A 455 -8.71 -24.32 -25.37
C THR A 455 -8.37 -25.60 -24.59
N PRO A 456 -7.91 -26.67 -25.25
CA PRO A 456 -7.45 -27.87 -24.55
C PRO A 456 -6.23 -27.64 -23.64
N VAL A 457 -5.45 -26.57 -23.85
CA VAL A 457 -4.17 -26.33 -23.14
C VAL A 457 -4.23 -25.13 -22.20
N GLU A 458 -5.01 -24.10 -22.55
CA GLU A 458 -5.05 -22.84 -21.79
C GLU A 458 -6.47 -22.29 -21.66
N VAL A 459 -6.69 -21.52 -20.60
CA VAL A 459 -7.89 -20.72 -20.33
C VAL A 459 -7.49 -19.25 -20.30
N LYS A 460 -8.18 -18.41 -21.06
CA LYS A 460 -8.04 -16.96 -20.99
C LYS A 460 -9.08 -16.40 -20.03
N VAL A 461 -8.59 -15.77 -18.97
CA VAL A 461 -9.38 -15.29 -17.84
C VAL A 461 -9.36 -13.77 -17.82
N MET A 462 -10.52 -13.16 -18.01
CA MET A 462 -10.72 -11.73 -17.82
C MET A 462 -10.91 -11.44 -16.34
N ILE A 463 -9.84 -10.98 -15.69
CA ILE A 463 -9.81 -10.64 -14.26
C ILE A 463 -10.69 -9.42 -13.99
N ASP A 464 -10.62 -8.41 -14.86
CA ASP A 464 -11.43 -7.19 -14.75
C ASP A 464 -11.94 -6.74 -16.13
N PRO A 465 -13.26 -6.79 -16.38
CA PRO A 465 -13.86 -6.36 -17.64
C PRO A 465 -13.88 -4.83 -17.83
N LEU A 466 -13.64 -4.04 -16.79
CA LEU A 466 -13.61 -2.58 -16.85
C LEU A 466 -12.22 -2.05 -17.26
N ALA A 467 -11.16 -2.76 -16.91
CA ALA A 467 -9.80 -2.50 -17.39
C ALA A 467 -9.58 -3.03 -18.83
N ARG A 468 -8.71 -2.36 -19.61
CA ARG A 468 -8.19 -2.96 -20.85
C ARG A 468 -6.96 -3.80 -20.53
N CYS A 469 -7.15 -4.87 -19.78
CA CYS A 469 -6.13 -5.89 -19.58
C CYS A 469 -6.26 -6.97 -20.66
N GLU A 470 -5.13 -7.43 -21.20
CA GLU A 470 -5.15 -8.72 -21.89
C GLU A 470 -5.62 -9.79 -20.89
N PRO A 471 -6.53 -10.71 -21.29
CA PRO A 471 -6.93 -11.80 -20.43
C PRO A 471 -5.71 -12.54 -19.89
N ALA A 472 -5.72 -12.84 -18.59
CA ALA A 472 -4.69 -13.67 -18.00
C ALA A 472 -4.73 -15.06 -18.64
N VAL A 473 -3.58 -15.53 -19.12
CA VAL A 473 -3.46 -16.89 -19.64
C VAL A 473 -3.16 -17.82 -18.47
N VAL A 474 -4.08 -18.75 -18.22
CA VAL A 474 -3.93 -19.82 -17.23
C VAL A 474 -3.73 -21.12 -17.99
N ARG A 475 -2.55 -21.73 -17.86
CA ARG A 475 -2.27 -23.03 -18.47
C ARG A 475 -2.90 -24.13 -17.64
N LYS A 476 -3.66 -25.02 -18.27
CA LYS A 476 -4.45 -26.06 -17.58
C LYS A 476 -3.59 -27.07 -16.83
N ASP A 477 -2.36 -27.30 -17.28
CA ASP A 477 -1.39 -28.17 -16.61
C ASP A 477 -0.71 -27.53 -15.39
N GLU A 478 -0.95 -26.24 -15.14
CA GLU A 478 -0.47 -25.50 -13.95
C GLU A 478 -1.60 -25.26 -12.93
N VAL A 479 -2.82 -25.74 -13.20
CA VAL A 479 -4.01 -25.57 -12.33
C VAL A 479 -4.12 -26.75 -11.38
N ASP A 480 -4.00 -26.46 -10.09
CA ASP A 480 -4.25 -27.41 -9.00
C ASP A 480 -5.77 -27.54 -8.73
N GLU A 481 -6.46 -26.40 -8.65
CA GLU A 481 -7.91 -26.35 -8.41
C GLU A 481 -8.60 -25.30 -9.27
N GLN A 482 -9.76 -25.64 -9.86
CA GLN A 482 -10.66 -24.71 -10.53
C GLN A 482 -12.05 -24.83 -9.93
N THR A 483 -12.58 -23.72 -9.41
CA THR A 483 -13.94 -23.65 -8.87
C THR A 483 -14.73 -22.50 -9.48
N LYS A 484 -16.05 -22.65 -9.55
CA LYS A 484 -16.95 -21.54 -9.87
C LYS A 484 -17.05 -20.62 -8.66
N SER A 485 -16.85 -19.32 -8.85
CA SER A 485 -17.03 -18.34 -7.80
C SER A 485 -18.51 -18.30 -7.39
N PRO A 486 -18.83 -18.41 -6.09
CA PRO A 486 -20.19 -18.17 -5.59
C PRO A 486 -20.50 -16.66 -5.51
N VAL A 487 -19.55 -15.80 -5.86
CA VAL A 487 -19.61 -14.35 -5.72
C VAL A 487 -19.77 -13.69 -7.09
N SER A 488 -20.76 -12.81 -7.21
CA SER A 488 -20.98 -12.00 -8.41
C SER A 488 -19.97 -10.85 -8.51
N ILE A 489 -19.62 -10.47 -9.74
CA ILE A 489 -18.86 -9.25 -10.00
C ILE A 489 -19.70 -7.97 -9.75
N MET A 490 -21.03 -8.10 -9.74
CA MET A 490 -21.92 -7.03 -9.31
C MET A 490 -21.80 -6.88 -7.78
N PRO A 491 -21.27 -5.77 -7.25
CA PRO A 491 -20.94 -5.65 -5.83
C PRO A 491 -22.16 -5.74 -4.92
N LYS A 492 -21.99 -6.27 -3.70
CA LYS A 492 -23.06 -6.22 -2.69
C LYS A 492 -23.23 -4.80 -2.14
N GLY A 493 -24.47 -4.44 -1.78
CA GLY A 493 -24.78 -3.20 -1.06
C GLY A 493 -24.83 -1.96 -1.97
N LEU A 494 -25.18 -2.13 -3.25
CA LEU A 494 -25.28 -1.04 -4.22
C LEU A 494 -26.21 0.08 -3.75
N LEU A 495 -27.23 -0.26 -2.97
CA LEU A 495 -28.23 0.66 -2.45
C LEU A 495 -27.81 1.34 -1.14
N ASN A 496 -26.70 0.96 -0.50
CA ASN A 496 -26.40 1.37 0.87
C ASN A 496 -26.18 2.88 1.06
N LYS A 497 -25.78 3.57 -0.02
CA LYS A 497 -25.60 5.02 -0.04
C LYS A 497 -26.90 5.79 -0.31
N LEU A 498 -27.97 5.08 -0.69
CA LEU A 498 -29.23 5.67 -1.12
C LEU A 498 -30.24 5.65 0.03
N SER A 499 -31.03 6.72 0.11
CA SER A 499 -32.25 6.78 0.89
C SER A 499 -33.34 5.94 0.23
N ARG A 500 -34.40 5.64 0.99
CA ARG A 500 -35.57 4.90 0.48
C ARG A 500 -36.16 5.56 -0.77
N GLU A 501 -36.37 6.89 -0.76
CA GLU A 501 -36.95 7.61 -1.90
C GLU A 501 -36.06 7.57 -3.14
N GLU A 502 -34.75 7.74 -2.98
CA GLU A 502 -33.76 7.59 -4.06
C GLU A 502 -33.82 6.18 -4.67
N ILE A 503 -34.00 5.14 -3.84
CA ILE A 503 -34.16 3.76 -4.33
C ILE A 503 -35.45 3.60 -5.13
N LEU A 504 -36.57 4.20 -4.71
CA LEU A 504 -37.83 4.15 -5.46
C LEU A 504 -37.70 4.84 -6.83
N ASP A 505 -37.00 5.98 -6.90
CA ASP A 505 -36.72 6.67 -8.16
C ASP A 505 -35.80 5.85 -9.09
N LEU A 506 -34.77 5.21 -8.54
CA LEU A 506 -33.92 4.27 -9.28
C LEU A 506 -34.72 3.08 -9.82
N MET A 507 -35.56 2.46 -8.98
CA MET A 507 -36.42 1.35 -9.39
C MET A 507 -37.41 1.77 -10.47
N ALA A 508 -37.98 2.98 -10.39
CA ALA A 508 -38.84 3.53 -11.42
C ALA A 508 -38.12 3.64 -12.77
N TYR A 509 -36.89 4.14 -12.76
CA TYR A 509 -36.05 4.27 -13.95
C TYR A 509 -35.75 2.90 -14.60
N LEU A 510 -35.41 1.89 -13.80
CA LEU A 510 -35.17 0.53 -14.27
C LEU A 510 -36.44 -0.15 -14.83
N LEU A 511 -37.56 -0.03 -14.11
CA LEU A 511 -38.84 -0.61 -14.52
C LEU A 511 -39.42 0.08 -15.76
N ALA A 512 -39.16 1.38 -15.94
CA ALA A 512 -39.53 2.10 -17.15
C ALA A 512 -38.59 1.81 -18.34
N ARG A 513 -37.55 0.98 -18.18
CA ARG A 513 -36.50 0.74 -19.19
C ARG A 513 -35.80 2.02 -19.65
N GLY A 514 -35.73 3.03 -18.79
CA GLY A 514 -35.21 4.35 -19.15
C GLY A 514 -36.12 5.18 -20.08
N ASP A 515 -37.40 4.80 -20.25
CA ASP A 515 -38.36 5.60 -21.01
C ASP A 515 -38.92 6.76 -20.18
N ALA A 516 -38.47 7.99 -20.46
CA ALA A 516 -38.95 9.20 -19.79
C ALA A 516 -40.46 9.46 -19.93
N LYS A 517 -41.12 8.84 -20.92
CA LYS A 517 -42.58 8.98 -21.15
C LYS A 517 -43.41 7.94 -20.39
N HIS A 518 -42.76 7.06 -19.62
CA HIS A 518 -43.46 6.03 -18.86
C HIS A 518 -44.36 6.63 -17.78
N THR A 519 -45.49 5.97 -17.52
CA THR A 519 -46.54 6.45 -16.58
C THR A 519 -46.08 6.59 -15.13
N LEU A 520 -44.96 5.98 -14.76
CA LEU A 520 -44.34 6.10 -13.43
C LEU A 520 -43.81 7.51 -13.14
N PHE A 521 -43.49 8.28 -14.18
CA PHE A 521 -42.98 9.66 -14.08
C PHE A 521 -44.08 10.70 -14.24
N ASP A 522 -45.34 10.27 -14.42
CA ASP A 522 -46.46 11.18 -14.61
C ASP A 522 -46.89 11.78 -13.27
N ALA A 523 -46.50 13.04 -13.04
CA ALA A 523 -46.86 13.82 -11.86
C ALA A 523 -48.37 14.14 -11.78
N SER A 524 -49.14 14.00 -12.86
CA SER A 524 -50.60 14.21 -12.80
C SER A 524 -51.34 13.07 -12.08
N LYS A 525 -50.66 11.92 -11.88
CA LYS A 525 -51.19 10.75 -11.18
C LYS A 525 -50.86 10.72 -9.69
N THR A 526 -50.28 11.78 -9.14
CA THR A 526 -49.95 11.89 -7.70
C THR A 526 -51.11 12.41 -6.83
N GLY A 527 -52.35 12.39 -7.33
CA GLY A 527 -53.52 12.91 -6.63
C GLY A 527 -54.11 11.94 -5.60
N THR A 528 -53.90 12.27 -4.32
CA THR A 528 -54.75 12.20 -3.09
C THR A 528 -55.88 11.14 -3.01
N PRO A 529 -56.06 10.48 -1.83
CA PRO A 529 -56.69 9.16 -1.65
C PRO A 529 -58.14 9.02 -2.08
#